data_AF-A0AAE0DN72-F1
#
_entry.id   AF-A0AAE0DN72-F1
#
_cell.length_a   1.000
_cell.length_b   1.000
_cell.length_c   1.000
_cell.angle_alpha   90.00
_cell.angle_beta   90.00
_cell.angle_gamma   90.00
#
_symmetry.space_group_name_H-M   'P 1'
#
loop_
_entity.id
_entity.type
_entity.pdbx_description
1 polymer ?
#
loop_
_entity_poly.entity_id
_entity_poly.type
_entity_poly.pdbx_seq_one_letter_code
_entity_poly.pdbx_strand_id
1 'polypeptide(L)'
;MFPDDILERNPGGPNEYPIWQVARATLAAPTFFKAMRLEEDDEKAEYIDGSLSAKNPSEEAYRSVKQLSDNNQKAVKILVSIGSGKNLEADPNPSSGFLLFAMYMKLAAKWASQSEATHQTVLDATRRVADYFRFEVEHGIGKIRLDAWQGKKGIKTLQLIRIKTEVYLQIPEVQKQITLTARHLVDVRRARSTQLDRWERFCQGVDYVCCMEFCDYKDEKFKGRQHLRRHLEQVHQSDPAVVEFMTDQGKRFPPDTGD
;
A
#
# COMPACT_ATOMS: atom_id res chain seq x y z
N MET A 1 -11.80 -12.78 17.72
CA MET A 1 -10.59 -12.02 17.37
C MET A 1 -9.43 -12.99 17.52
N PHE A 2 -8.76 -13.37 16.43
CA PHE A 2 -7.54 -14.17 16.54
C PHE A 2 -6.45 -13.29 17.18
N PRO A 3 -5.58 -13.82 18.06
CA PRO A 3 -4.42 -13.09 18.55
C PRO A 3 -3.61 -12.54 17.38
N ASP A 4 -3.07 -11.32 17.53
CA ASP A 4 -2.23 -10.65 16.51
C ASP A 4 -1.06 -11.55 16.03
N ASP A 5 -0.67 -12.52 16.85
CA ASP A 5 0.57 -13.28 16.79
C ASP A 5 0.51 -14.57 15.93
N ILE A 6 -0.67 -14.97 15.42
CA ILE A 6 -0.85 -16.27 14.73
C ILE A 6 -0.89 -16.15 13.20
N LEU A 7 -1.27 -14.98 12.66
CA LEU A 7 -1.37 -14.79 11.22
C LEU A 7 -0.09 -14.13 10.67
N GLU A 8 0.74 -14.93 9.98
CA GLU A 8 1.88 -14.42 9.23
C GLU A 8 1.42 -13.56 8.05
N ARG A 9 1.78 -12.27 8.03
CA ARG A 9 1.42 -11.32 6.96
C ARG A 9 2.57 -11.00 6.02
N ASN A 10 3.76 -11.49 6.35
CA ASN A 10 4.94 -11.38 5.52
C ASN A 10 5.68 -12.73 5.51
N PRO A 11 5.15 -13.72 4.77
CA PRO A 11 5.65 -15.10 4.80
C PRO A 11 7.05 -15.29 4.19
N GLY A 12 7.71 -14.24 3.70
CA GLY A 12 9.08 -14.31 3.22
C GLY A 12 9.31 -13.46 1.98
N GLY A 13 10.04 -14.01 1.00
CA GLY A 13 10.32 -13.35 -0.27
C GLY A 13 9.06 -13.08 -1.09
N PRO A 14 9.12 -12.13 -2.05
CA PRO A 14 8.02 -11.90 -2.97
C PRO A 14 7.77 -13.15 -3.80
N ASN A 15 6.50 -13.43 -4.11
CA ASN A 15 6.17 -14.45 -5.10
C ASN A 15 6.57 -13.97 -6.52
N GLU A 16 6.88 -14.90 -7.41
CA GLU A 16 7.29 -14.66 -8.80
C GLU A 16 6.12 -14.43 -9.78
N TYR A 17 4.86 -14.42 -9.31
CA TYR A 17 3.71 -14.17 -10.18
C TYR A 17 3.78 -12.80 -10.86
N PRO A 18 3.49 -12.74 -12.18
CA PRO A 18 3.26 -11.48 -12.87
C PRO A 18 2.20 -10.62 -12.16
N ILE A 19 2.46 -9.31 -12.09
CA ILE A 19 1.59 -8.33 -11.43
C ILE A 19 0.12 -8.45 -11.90
N TRP A 20 -0.11 -8.72 -13.19
CA TRP A 20 -1.46 -8.85 -13.73
C TRP A 20 -2.23 -10.06 -13.15
N GLN A 21 -1.54 -11.14 -12.76
CA GLN A 21 -2.18 -12.30 -12.13
C GLN A 21 -2.64 -11.98 -10.73
N VAL A 22 -1.78 -11.32 -9.95
CA VAL A 22 -2.10 -10.83 -8.60
C VAL A 22 -3.25 -9.81 -8.66
N ALA A 23 -3.18 -8.86 -9.61
CA ALA A 23 -4.24 -7.88 -9.85
C ALA A 23 -5.58 -8.53 -10.26
N ARG A 24 -5.54 -9.60 -11.07
CA ARG A 24 -6.76 -10.34 -11.43
C ARG A 24 -7.32 -11.12 -10.24
N ALA A 25 -6.47 -11.76 -9.45
CA ALA A 25 -6.86 -12.49 -8.25
C ALA A 25 -7.59 -11.58 -7.24
N THR A 26 -7.02 -10.40 -6.96
CA THR A 26 -7.62 -9.46 -6.00
C THR A 26 -8.97 -8.88 -6.46
N LEU A 27 -9.23 -8.85 -7.77
CA LEU A 27 -10.47 -8.35 -8.37
C LEU A 27 -11.49 -9.45 -8.70
N ALA A 28 -11.21 -10.72 -8.36
CA ALA A 28 -12.04 -11.87 -8.73
C ALA A 28 -13.32 -11.97 -7.88
N ALA A 29 -14.19 -10.96 -7.97
CA ALA A 29 -15.39 -10.84 -7.14
C ALA A 29 -16.37 -11.98 -7.47
N PRO A 30 -16.84 -12.74 -6.47
CA PRO A 30 -17.84 -13.77 -6.70
C PRO A 30 -19.04 -13.19 -7.44
N THR A 31 -19.63 -13.99 -8.33
CA THR A 31 -20.73 -13.62 -9.24
C THR A 31 -20.35 -12.71 -10.42
N PHE A 32 -19.22 -11.99 -10.37
CA PHE A 32 -18.73 -11.18 -11.49
C PHE A 32 -17.61 -11.88 -12.27
N PHE A 33 -16.69 -12.53 -11.56
CA PHE A 33 -15.51 -13.15 -12.16
C PHE A 33 -15.31 -14.57 -11.62
N LYS A 34 -14.64 -15.40 -12.43
CA LYS A 34 -14.14 -16.71 -11.99
C LYS A 34 -12.93 -16.51 -11.07
N ALA A 35 -12.81 -17.37 -10.06
CA ALA A 35 -11.63 -17.42 -9.20
C ALA A 35 -10.34 -17.54 -10.05
N MET A 36 -9.27 -16.89 -9.59
CA MET A 36 -7.96 -16.99 -10.21
C MET A 36 -7.23 -18.19 -9.63
N ARG A 37 -6.83 -19.12 -10.48
CA ARG A 37 -6.02 -20.27 -10.06
C ARG A 37 -4.56 -19.92 -10.18
N LEU A 38 -3.82 -20.07 -9.09
CA LEU A 38 -2.37 -19.92 -9.04
C LEU A 38 -1.77 -21.21 -8.46
N GLU A 39 -0.59 -21.59 -8.94
CA GLU A 39 0.12 -22.80 -8.51
C GLU A 39 1.18 -22.40 -7.48
N GLU A 40 0.99 -22.78 -6.22
CA GLU A 40 1.89 -22.52 -5.10
C GLU A 40 2.45 -23.86 -4.62
N ASP A 41 3.77 -24.04 -4.65
CA ASP A 41 4.45 -25.23 -4.10
C ASP A 41 3.79 -26.57 -4.51
N ASP A 42 3.49 -26.71 -5.81
CA ASP A 42 2.78 -27.86 -6.43
C ASP A 42 1.31 -28.04 -6.02
N GLU A 43 0.74 -27.12 -5.23
CA GLU A 43 -0.68 -27.05 -4.89
C GLU A 43 -1.42 -25.98 -5.71
N LYS A 44 -2.67 -26.28 -6.08
CA LYS A 44 -3.53 -25.35 -6.83
C LYS A 44 -4.40 -24.56 -5.86
N ALA A 45 -4.04 -23.31 -5.61
CA ALA A 45 -4.83 -22.39 -4.82
C ALA A 45 -5.84 -21.62 -5.70
N GLU A 46 -7.08 -21.49 -5.24
CA GLU A 46 -8.09 -20.63 -5.87
C GLU A 46 -8.24 -19.32 -5.10
N TYR A 47 -7.96 -18.22 -5.79
CA TYR A 47 -8.03 -16.88 -5.26
C TYR A 47 -9.32 -16.16 -5.68
N ILE A 48 -9.95 -15.49 -4.72
CA ILE A 48 -11.14 -14.67 -4.90
C ILE A 48 -10.89 -13.26 -4.37
N ASP A 49 -11.78 -12.34 -4.71
CA ASP A 49 -11.64 -10.92 -4.36
C ASP A 49 -11.42 -10.69 -2.85
N GLY A 50 -10.37 -9.93 -2.54
CA GLY A 50 -9.95 -9.62 -1.17
C GLY A 50 -10.96 -8.80 -0.39
N SER A 51 -11.91 -8.12 -1.05
CA SER A 51 -12.99 -7.38 -0.39
C SER A 51 -13.95 -8.28 0.40
N LEU A 52 -13.96 -9.59 0.14
CA LEU A 52 -14.72 -10.54 0.94
C LEU A 52 -14.16 -10.71 2.35
N SER A 53 -12.84 -10.57 2.50
CA SER A 53 -12.09 -10.72 3.75
C SER A 53 -11.72 -9.36 4.35
N ALA A 54 -11.34 -8.37 3.55
CA ALA A 54 -10.97 -7.02 3.96
C ALA A 54 -11.24 -5.97 2.86
N LYS A 55 -12.47 -5.45 2.77
CA LYS A 55 -12.79 -4.34 1.84
C LYS A 55 -12.00 -3.07 2.13
N ASN A 56 -11.74 -2.80 3.41
CA ASN A 56 -10.84 -1.74 3.83
C ASN A 56 -9.53 -2.41 4.28
N PRO A 57 -8.46 -2.41 3.47
CA PRO A 57 -7.23 -3.10 3.82
C PRO A 57 -6.36 -2.31 4.81
N SER A 58 -6.84 -1.20 5.38
CA SER A 58 -6.00 -0.33 6.23
C SER A 58 -5.50 -1.00 7.52
N GLU A 59 -6.31 -1.85 8.15
CA GLU A 59 -5.88 -2.64 9.32
C GLU A 59 -4.82 -3.66 8.94
N GLU A 60 -5.03 -4.36 7.82
CA GLU A 60 -4.08 -5.36 7.33
C GLU A 60 -2.75 -4.71 6.96
N ALA A 61 -2.79 -3.59 6.20
CA ALA A 61 -1.61 -2.81 5.87
C ALA A 61 -0.85 -2.30 7.11
N TYR A 62 -1.57 -1.80 8.12
CA TYR A 62 -0.96 -1.35 9.37
C TYR A 62 -0.28 -2.50 10.12
N ARG A 63 -0.95 -3.65 10.24
CA ARG A 63 -0.39 -4.84 10.90
C ARG A 63 0.79 -5.42 10.13
N SER A 64 0.75 -5.51 8.80
CA SER A 64 1.86 -6.02 7.99
C SER A 64 3.12 -5.17 8.18
N VAL A 65 3.01 -3.84 8.15
CA VAL A 65 4.17 -2.95 8.38
C VAL A 65 4.69 -3.05 9.80
N LYS A 66 3.80 -3.18 10.80
CA LYS A 66 4.18 -3.40 12.19
C LYS A 66 4.96 -4.72 12.34
N GLN A 67 4.47 -5.82 11.76
CA GLN A 67 5.14 -7.12 11.80
C GLN A 67 6.52 -7.07 11.12
N LEU A 68 6.61 -6.42 9.96
CA LEU A 68 7.87 -6.17 9.23
C LEU A 68 8.89 -5.32 10.00
N SER A 69 8.44 -4.62 11.04
CA SER A 69 9.25 -3.68 11.82
C SER A 69 9.46 -4.14 13.25
N ASP A 70 9.62 -5.45 13.47
CA ASP A 70 9.80 -6.06 14.80
C ASP A 70 8.70 -5.66 15.79
N ASN A 71 7.46 -5.62 15.31
CA ASN A 71 6.28 -5.18 16.06
C ASN A 71 6.32 -3.73 16.58
N ASN A 72 7.15 -2.87 15.97
CA ASN A 72 7.22 -1.45 16.31
C ASN A 72 5.93 -0.70 15.93
N GLN A 73 5.15 -0.31 16.93
CA GLN A 73 3.91 0.45 16.76
C GLN A 73 4.11 1.83 16.09
N LYS A 74 5.33 2.38 16.11
CA LYS A 74 5.68 3.67 15.50
C LYS A 74 6.29 3.52 14.09
N ALA A 75 6.29 2.31 13.53
CA ALA A 75 6.81 2.05 12.19
C ALA A 75 6.01 2.81 11.11
N VAL A 76 4.69 2.87 11.30
CA VAL A 76 3.80 3.70 10.48
C VAL A 76 3.68 5.06 11.14
N LYS A 77 4.17 6.11 10.47
CA LYS A 77 3.98 7.50 10.94
C LYS A 77 2.67 8.11 10.47
N ILE A 78 2.28 7.82 9.24
CA ILE A 78 1.08 8.35 8.60
C ILE A 78 0.42 7.18 7.86
N LEU A 79 -0.88 6.99 8.09
CA LEU A 79 -1.72 6.04 7.37
C LEU A 79 -2.86 6.81 6.69
N VAL A 80 -2.93 6.69 5.36
CA VAL A 80 -4.01 7.29 4.57
C VAL A 80 -4.85 6.16 3.98
N SER A 81 -6.14 6.19 4.27
CA SER A 81 -7.12 5.24 3.76
C SER A 81 -8.12 5.94 2.85
N ILE A 82 -8.26 5.47 1.62
CA ILE A 82 -9.15 6.06 0.61
C ILE A 82 -10.25 5.06 0.30
N GLY A 83 -11.49 5.43 0.58
CA GLY A 83 -12.68 4.63 0.31
C GLY A 83 -13.26 4.89 -1.07
N SER A 84 -13.96 3.88 -1.62
CA SER A 84 -14.72 3.98 -2.87
C SER A 84 -16.15 4.48 -2.69
N GLY A 85 -16.47 5.04 -1.52
CA GLY A 85 -17.76 5.64 -1.17
C GLY A 85 -18.65 4.72 -0.32
N LYS A 86 -19.54 5.33 0.47
CA LYS A 86 -20.48 4.60 1.36
C LYS A 86 -21.78 4.23 0.62
N ASN A 87 -22.20 2.98 0.76
CA ASN A 87 -23.50 2.47 0.29
C ASN A 87 -24.53 2.63 1.40
N LEU A 88 -25.39 3.64 1.32
CA LEU A 88 -26.52 3.78 2.25
C LEU A 88 -27.90 3.70 1.58
N GLU A 89 -27.97 3.57 0.25
CA GLU A 89 -29.26 3.55 -0.44
C GLU A 89 -29.29 2.47 -1.54
N ALA A 90 -30.24 1.54 -1.42
CA ALA A 90 -30.50 0.50 -2.42
C ALA A 90 -31.25 1.10 -3.62
N ASP A 91 -30.89 0.67 -4.83
CA ASP A 91 -31.68 0.92 -6.03
C ASP A 91 -32.96 0.05 -5.96
N PRO A 92 -34.17 0.63 -5.97
CA PRO A 92 -35.42 -0.11 -5.81
C PRO A 92 -35.78 -1.01 -7.01
N ASN A 93 -35.04 -0.99 -8.12
CA ASN A 93 -35.44 -1.73 -9.32
C ASN A 93 -34.29 -2.57 -9.95
N PRO A 94 -34.06 -3.80 -9.48
CA PRO A 94 -33.00 -4.65 -10.03
C PRO A 94 -33.35 -5.19 -11.42
N SER A 95 -32.51 -4.86 -12.39
CA SER A 95 -32.55 -5.43 -13.76
C SER A 95 -32.02 -6.87 -13.85
N SER A 96 -31.44 -7.39 -12.77
CA SER A 96 -30.91 -8.75 -12.64
C SER A 96 -31.82 -9.62 -11.77
N GLY A 97 -31.90 -10.93 -12.06
CA GLY A 97 -32.76 -11.88 -11.36
C GLY A 97 -32.66 -11.75 -9.83
N PHE A 98 -33.81 -11.80 -9.15
CA PHE A 98 -33.98 -11.50 -7.72
C PHE A 98 -32.93 -12.15 -6.81
N LEU A 99 -32.55 -13.41 -7.10
CA LEU A 99 -31.57 -14.15 -6.30
C LEU A 99 -30.16 -13.51 -6.35
N LEU A 100 -29.70 -13.12 -7.54
CA LEU A 100 -28.38 -12.52 -7.74
C LEU A 100 -28.33 -11.12 -7.11
N PHE A 101 -29.43 -10.38 -7.22
CA PHE A 101 -29.58 -9.08 -6.57
C PHE A 101 -29.54 -9.18 -5.05
N ALA A 102 -30.28 -10.14 -4.46
CA ALA A 102 -30.26 -10.36 -3.01
C ALA A 102 -28.86 -10.75 -2.52
N MET A 103 -28.10 -11.55 -3.28
CA MET A 103 -26.72 -11.89 -2.95
C MET A 103 -25.79 -10.68 -3.00
N TYR A 104 -25.91 -9.86 -4.05
CA TYR A 104 -25.16 -8.61 -4.18
C TYR A 104 -25.44 -7.64 -3.02
N MET A 105 -26.71 -7.43 -2.67
CA MET A 105 -27.08 -6.53 -1.57
C MET A 105 -26.53 -7.00 -0.22
N LYS A 106 -26.51 -8.32 0.04
CA LYS A 106 -25.87 -8.89 1.23
C LYS A 106 -24.36 -8.60 1.27
N LEU A 107 -23.67 -8.78 0.14
CA LEU A 107 -22.24 -8.45 0.04
C LEU A 107 -21.99 -6.95 0.25
N ALA A 108 -22.78 -6.10 -0.39
CA ALA A 108 -22.69 -4.64 -0.25
C ALA A 108 -22.89 -4.18 1.21
N ALA A 109 -23.86 -4.75 1.93
CA ALA A 109 -24.09 -4.46 3.34
C ALA A 109 -22.93 -4.95 4.22
N LYS A 110 -22.45 -6.19 3.99
CA LYS A 110 -21.26 -6.76 4.69
C LYS A 110 -20.05 -5.84 4.52
N TRP A 111 -19.80 -5.42 3.29
CA TRP A 111 -18.74 -4.52 2.89
C TRP A 111 -18.80 -3.15 3.57
N ALA A 112 -19.98 -2.53 3.64
CA ALA A 112 -20.15 -1.25 4.32
C ALA A 112 -19.85 -1.38 5.82
N SER A 113 -20.44 -2.40 6.47
CA SER A 113 -20.22 -2.69 7.89
C SER A 113 -18.75 -2.97 8.21
N GLN A 114 -18.09 -3.81 7.39
CA GLN A 114 -16.68 -4.12 7.56
C GLN A 114 -15.80 -2.87 7.42
N SER A 115 -16.04 -2.04 6.41
CA SER A 115 -15.22 -0.84 6.19
C SER A 115 -15.28 0.13 7.37
N GLU A 116 -16.46 0.29 7.98
CA GLU A 116 -16.65 1.12 9.18
C GLU A 116 -16.00 0.48 10.41
N ALA A 117 -16.20 -0.83 10.63
CA ALA A 117 -15.56 -1.53 11.74
C ALA A 117 -14.02 -1.43 11.65
N THR A 118 -13.44 -1.64 10.47
CA THR A 118 -12.00 -1.47 10.25
C THR A 118 -11.55 -0.03 10.49
N HIS A 119 -12.34 0.97 10.07
CA HIS A 119 -12.02 2.37 10.34
C HIS A 119 -11.88 2.65 11.84
N GLN A 120 -12.83 2.17 12.66
CA GLN A 120 -12.77 2.31 14.11
C GLN A 120 -11.57 1.57 14.72
N THR A 121 -11.32 0.32 14.31
CA THR A 121 -10.16 -0.46 14.78
C THR A 121 -8.84 0.25 14.49
N VAL A 122 -8.67 0.77 13.28
CA VAL A 122 -7.45 1.49 12.87
C VAL A 122 -7.33 2.82 13.60
N LEU A 123 -8.41 3.56 13.75
CA LEU A 123 -8.43 4.82 14.50
C LEU A 123 -7.96 4.61 15.94
N ASP A 124 -8.45 3.57 16.62
CA ASP A 124 -8.04 3.23 17.98
C ASP A 124 -6.59 2.76 18.03
N ALA A 125 -6.18 1.89 17.10
CA ALA A 125 -4.82 1.37 17.04
C ALA A 125 -3.76 2.45 16.74
N THR A 126 -4.15 3.53 16.06
CA THR A 126 -3.25 4.61 15.63
C THR A 126 -3.28 5.84 16.53
N ARG A 127 -4.31 6.03 17.37
CA ARG A 127 -4.63 7.23 18.17
C ARG A 127 -3.46 7.96 18.85
N ARG A 128 -2.36 7.27 19.16
CA ARG A 128 -1.18 7.85 19.84
C ARG A 128 0.16 7.55 19.16
N VAL A 129 0.14 6.85 18.03
CA VAL A 129 1.35 6.30 17.40
C VAL A 129 1.50 6.69 15.93
N ALA A 130 0.39 7.01 15.26
CA ALA A 130 0.38 7.42 13.85
C ALA A 130 -0.72 8.45 13.58
N ASP A 131 -0.50 9.31 12.58
CA ASP A 131 -1.57 10.12 12.01
C ASP A 131 -2.41 9.27 11.07
N TYR A 132 -3.71 9.18 11.31
CA TYR A 132 -4.63 8.43 10.47
C TYR A 132 -5.63 9.36 9.78
N PHE A 133 -5.67 9.28 8.44
CA PHE A 133 -6.60 10.03 7.61
C PHE A 133 -7.47 9.07 6.80
N ARG A 134 -8.79 9.26 6.84
CA ARG A 134 -9.76 8.51 6.05
C ARG A 134 -10.50 9.47 5.13
N PHE A 135 -10.41 9.23 3.82
CA PHE A 135 -11.15 9.98 2.82
C PHE A 135 -12.16 9.07 2.16
N GLU A 136 -13.44 9.43 2.21
CA GLU A 136 -14.51 8.61 1.65
C GLU A 136 -15.70 9.48 1.26
N VAL A 137 -16.22 9.25 0.04
CA VAL A 137 -17.40 9.98 -0.43
C VAL A 137 -18.66 9.45 0.24
N GLU A 138 -19.29 10.26 1.07
CA GLU A 138 -20.43 9.82 1.90
C GLU A 138 -21.75 9.72 1.13
N HIS A 139 -21.93 10.51 0.07
CA HIS A 139 -23.22 10.64 -0.61
C HIS A 139 -23.15 10.36 -2.12
N GLY A 140 -24.09 9.52 -2.58
CA GLY A 140 -24.41 9.36 -4.01
C GLY A 140 -23.50 8.44 -4.83
N ILE A 141 -22.23 8.24 -4.46
CA ILE A 141 -21.35 7.26 -5.14
C ILE A 141 -21.82 5.83 -4.87
N GLY A 142 -22.28 5.53 -3.66
CA GLY A 142 -22.70 4.17 -3.32
C GLY A 142 -23.92 3.63 -4.08
N LYS A 143 -24.61 4.48 -4.85
CA LYS A 143 -25.70 4.04 -5.74
C LYS A 143 -25.18 3.42 -7.03
N ILE A 144 -23.91 3.64 -7.36
CA ILE A 144 -23.28 3.10 -8.55
C ILE A 144 -22.93 1.65 -8.26
N ARG A 145 -23.59 0.72 -8.96
CA ARG A 145 -23.26 -0.70 -8.89
C ARG A 145 -21.81 -0.94 -9.28
N LEU A 146 -21.22 -1.98 -8.70
CA LEU A 146 -19.82 -2.35 -8.97
C LEU A 146 -19.56 -2.63 -10.46
N ASP A 147 -20.54 -3.19 -11.15
CA ASP A 147 -20.52 -3.53 -12.58
C ASP A 147 -21.13 -2.45 -13.48
N ALA A 148 -21.46 -1.27 -12.95
CA ALA A 148 -22.11 -0.21 -13.72
C ALA A 148 -21.18 0.33 -14.82
N TRP A 149 -21.51 0.04 -16.08
CA TRP A 149 -20.74 0.53 -17.24
C TRP A 149 -21.65 1.18 -18.28
N GLN A 150 -22.22 2.34 -17.94
CA GLN A 150 -23.25 2.99 -18.75
C GLN A 150 -22.69 4.00 -19.75
N GLY A 151 -23.29 4.04 -20.94
CA GLY A 151 -22.90 4.92 -22.04
C GLY A 151 -21.74 4.37 -22.87
N LYS A 152 -21.44 5.04 -24.00
CA LYS A 152 -20.32 4.65 -24.89
C LYS A 152 -19.02 4.68 -24.10
N LYS A 153 -18.35 3.52 -23.98
CA LYS A 153 -17.13 3.34 -23.19
C LYS A 153 -17.27 3.77 -21.71
N GLY A 154 -18.45 3.58 -21.10
CA GLY A 154 -18.66 3.85 -19.67
C GLY A 154 -18.72 5.33 -19.28
N ILE A 155 -18.79 6.24 -20.26
CA ILE A 155 -18.65 7.68 -20.03
C ILE A 155 -19.65 8.24 -19.01
N LYS A 156 -20.88 7.72 -18.97
CA LYS A 156 -21.91 8.19 -18.03
C LYS A 156 -21.56 7.80 -16.59
N THR A 157 -21.13 6.55 -16.38
CA THR A 157 -20.70 6.10 -15.05
C THR A 157 -19.50 6.92 -14.58
N LEU A 158 -18.47 7.06 -15.41
CA LEU A 158 -17.24 7.77 -15.08
C LEU A 158 -17.50 9.25 -14.76
N GLN A 159 -18.37 9.91 -15.54
CA GLN A 159 -18.79 11.29 -15.27
C GLN A 159 -19.53 11.42 -13.93
N LEU A 160 -20.42 10.48 -13.61
CA LEU A 160 -21.14 10.51 -12.33
C LEU A 160 -20.17 10.35 -11.14
N ILE A 161 -19.23 9.39 -11.21
CA ILE A 161 -18.19 9.22 -10.20
C ILE A 161 -17.41 10.53 -10.03
N ARG A 162 -16.96 11.10 -11.14
CA ARG A 162 -16.19 12.36 -11.14
C ARG A 162 -16.95 13.49 -10.48
N ILE A 163 -18.19 13.76 -10.87
CA ILE A 163 -19.02 14.84 -10.31
C ILE A 163 -19.19 14.65 -8.80
N LYS A 164 -19.49 13.43 -8.35
CA LYS A 164 -19.69 13.17 -6.91
C LYS A 164 -18.40 13.34 -6.11
N THR A 165 -17.27 12.90 -6.65
CA THR A 165 -15.96 13.14 -6.04
C THR A 165 -15.63 14.63 -6.02
N GLU A 166 -15.88 15.37 -7.10
CA GLU A 166 -15.67 16.82 -7.15
C GLU A 166 -16.49 17.56 -6.09
N VAL A 167 -17.76 17.21 -5.91
CA VAL A 167 -18.62 17.77 -4.85
C VAL A 167 -18.03 17.48 -3.46
N TYR A 168 -17.60 16.24 -3.20
CA TYR A 168 -16.92 15.89 -1.94
C TYR A 168 -15.66 16.71 -1.71
N LEU A 169 -14.85 16.93 -2.75
CA LEU A 169 -13.63 17.75 -2.68
C LEU A 169 -13.89 19.25 -2.50
N GLN A 170 -15.12 19.74 -2.71
CA GLN A 170 -15.51 21.12 -2.40
C GLN A 170 -15.90 21.34 -0.93
N ILE A 171 -16.04 20.27 -0.14
CA ILE A 171 -16.36 20.40 1.28
C ILE A 171 -15.18 21.06 2.02
N PRO A 172 -15.36 22.20 2.71
CA PRO A 172 -14.25 22.93 3.33
C PRO A 172 -13.41 22.10 4.32
N GLU A 173 -14.08 21.26 5.12
CA GLU A 173 -13.38 20.39 6.08
C GLU A 173 -12.55 19.32 5.36
N VAL A 174 -13.03 18.77 4.25
CA VAL A 174 -12.27 17.82 3.43
C VAL A 174 -11.05 18.49 2.82
N GLN A 175 -11.17 19.70 2.30
CA GLN A 175 -10.03 20.46 1.76
C GLN A 175 -8.97 20.74 2.83
N LYS A 176 -9.42 21.12 4.02
CA LYS A 176 -8.55 21.33 5.18
C LYS A 176 -7.81 20.04 5.57
N GLN A 177 -8.50 18.91 5.64
CA GLN A 177 -7.90 17.62 5.93
C GLN A 177 -6.90 17.19 4.84
N ILE A 178 -7.24 17.29 3.56
CA ILE A 178 -6.32 16.98 2.46
C ILE A 178 -5.05 17.83 2.55
N THR A 179 -5.22 19.13 2.81
CA THR A 179 -4.07 20.06 2.96
C THR A 179 -3.20 19.66 4.15
N LEU A 180 -3.80 19.29 5.29
CA LEU A 180 -3.10 18.83 6.47
C LEU A 180 -2.32 17.53 6.19
N THR A 181 -2.99 16.54 5.58
CA THR A 181 -2.36 15.27 5.19
C THR A 181 -1.19 15.50 4.24
N ALA A 182 -1.36 16.34 3.22
CA ALA A 182 -0.29 16.67 2.27
C ALA A 182 0.92 17.30 2.96
N ARG A 183 0.70 18.23 3.89
CA ARG A 183 1.78 18.83 4.70
C ARG A 183 2.51 17.77 5.51
N HIS A 184 1.80 16.92 6.24
CA HIS A 184 2.41 15.86 7.05
C HIS A 184 3.24 14.89 6.20
N LEU A 185 2.73 14.48 5.03
CA LEU A 185 3.47 13.62 4.10
C LEU A 185 4.77 14.29 3.61
N VAL A 186 4.71 15.57 3.27
CA VAL A 186 5.89 16.35 2.84
C VAL A 186 6.89 16.52 3.99
N ASP A 187 6.43 16.81 5.20
CA ASP A 187 7.29 17.00 6.36
C ASP A 187 8.00 15.70 6.74
N VAL A 188 7.30 14.56 6.71
CA VAL A 188 7.91 13.24 6.91
C VAL A 188 8.93 12.93 5.82
N ARG A 189 8.64 13.25 4.55
CA ARG A 189 9.59 13.09 3.44
C ARG A 189 10.85 13.93 3.66
N ARG A 190 10.69 15.22 3.99
CA ARG A 190 11.81 16.14 4.26
C ARG A 190 12.66 15.67 5.44
N ALA A 191 12.02 15.24 6.52
CA ALA A 191 12.71 14.68 7.68
C ALA A 191 13.46 13.38 7.36
N ARG A 192 13.00 12.58 6.38
CA ARG A 192 13.76 11.42 5.89
C ARG A 192 14.95 11.84 5.02
N SER A 193 14.82 12.90 4.21
CA SER A 193 15.93 13.36 3.38
C SER A 193 17.12 13.94 4.16
N THR A 194 16.95 14.32 5.43
CA THR A 194 18.09 14.69 6.28
C THR A 194 18.93 13.47 6.71
N GLN A 195 18.39 12.25 6.58
CA GLN A 195 19.10 11.00 6.81
C GLN A 195 19.63 10.44 5.49
N LEU A 196 20.62 11.14 4.93
CA LEU A 196 21.14 10.93 3.57
C LEU A 196 21.37 9.45 3.22
N ASP A 197 22.04 8.69 4.09
CA ASP A 197 22.35 7.28 3.86
C ASP A 197 21.13 6.40 3.61
N ARG A 198 20.09 6.55 4.45
CA ARG A 198 18.86 5.75 4.33
C ARG A 198 17.98 6.27 3.20
N TRP A 199 18.00 7.59 2.98
CA TRP A 199 17.22 8.23 1.94
C TRP A 199 17.70 7.86 0.54
N GLU A 200 19.01 7.86 0.32
CA GLU A 200 19.61 7.54 -0.98
C GLU A 200 19.35 6.08 -1.37
N ARG A 201 19.53 5.15 -0.43
CA ARG A 201 19.14 3.73 -0.62
C ARG A 201 17.65 3.60 -0.92
N PHE A 202 16.79 4.29 -0.18
CA PHE A 202 15.34 4.21 -0.38
C PHE A 202 14.88 4.79 -1.73
N CYS A 203 15.45 5.92 -2.16
CA CYS A 203 15.02 6.60 -3.39
C CYS A 203 15.65 6.05 -4.66
N GLN A 204 16.89 5.56 -4.59
CA GLN A 204 17.67 5.17 -5.78
C GLN A 204 17.92 3.66 -5.83
N GLY A 205 17.50 2.91 -4.79
CA GLY A 205 17.81 1.48 -4.69
C GLY A 205 19.30 1.18 -4.55
N VAL A 206 20.12 2.18 -4.20
CA VAL A 206 21.58 2.03 -4.23
C VAL A 206 22.04 1.10 -3.11
N ASP A 207 22.83 0.10 -3.49
CA ASP A 207 23.65 -0.69 -2.58
C ASP A 207 25.05 -0.08 -2.45
N TYR A 208 25.69 -0.32 -1.32
CA TYR A 208 27.03 0.15 -1.02
C TYR A 208 27.95 -1.05 -0.83
N VAL A 209 29.04 -1.12 -1.59
CA VAL A 209 30.07 -2.17 -1.51
C VAL A 209 31.46 -1.53 -1.47
N CYS A 210 32.46 -2.24 -0.93
CA CYS A 210 33.82 -1.70 -0.92
C CYS A 210 34.41 -1.67 -2.33
N CYS A 211 35.01 -0.54 -2.73
CA CYS A 211 35.64 -0.38 -4.04
C CYS A 211 37.10 -0.85 -4.08
N MET A 212 37.64 -1.34 -2.96
CA MET A 212 39.04 -1.76 -2.85
C MET A 212 39.21 -3.19 -3.38
N GLU A 213 40.17 -3.39 -4.27
CA GLU A 213 40.45 -4.68 -4.91
C GLU A 213 40.80 -5.77 -3.89
N PHE A 214 41.58 -5.39 -2.88
CA PHE A 214 42.00 -6.24 -1.76
C PHE A 214 41.21 -5.88 -0.50
N CYS A 215 39.92 -6.23 -0.50
CA CYS A 215 39.05 -6.10 0.66
C CYS A 215 38.32 -7.42 0.91
N ASP A 216 38.39 -7.91 2.14
CA ASP A 216 37.69 -9.13 2.58
C ASP A 216 36.16 -9.00 2.52
N TYR A 217 35.65 -7.76 2.46
CA TYR A 217 34.23 -7.41 2.47
C TYR A 217 33.75 -6.82 1.13
N LYS A 218 34.53 -6.95 0.04
CA LYS A 218 34.20 -6.31 -1.26
C LYS A 218 32.86 -6.74 -1.86
N ASP A 219 32.43 -7.96 -1.55
CA ASP A 219 31.17 -8.53 -2.05
C ASP A 219 30.01 -8.35 -1.05
N GLU A 220 30.28 -7.80 0.15
CA GLU A 220 29.27 -7.54 1.16
C GLU A 220 28.57 -6.19 0.96
N LYS A 221 27.25 -6.19 1.19
CA LYS A 221 26.43 -4.97 1.13
C LYS A 221 26.46 -4.25 2.47
N PHE A 222 27.03 -3.05 2.47
CA PHE A 222 27.02 -2.17 3.63
C PHE A 222 25.61 -1.57 3.84
N LYS A 223 25.27 -1.32 5.12
CA LYS A 223 23.97 -0.78 5.54
C LYS A 223 23.65 0.60 4.95
N GLY A 224 24.66 1.36 4.51
CA GLY A 224 24.51 2.68 3.92
C GLY A 224 25.86 3.40 3.76
N ARG A 225 25.80 4.62 3.22
CA ARG A 225 26.96 5.45 2.88
C ARG A 225 27.97 5.61 4.02
N GLN A 226 27.54 6.03 5.22
CA GLN A 226 28.43 6.22 6.37
C GLN A 226 29.01 4.92 6.90
N HIS A 227 28.34 3.77 6.67
CA HIS A 227 28.89 2.48 7.07
C HIS A 227 30.05 2.10 6.14
N LEU A 228 29.89 2.29 4.83
CA LEU A 228 30.97 2.10 3.86
C LEU A 228 32.12 3.11 4.10
N ARG A 229 31.80 4.39 4.32
CA ARG A 229 32.80 5.42 4.63
C ARG A 229 33.65 5.03 5.83
N ARG A 230 33.02 4.64 6.95
CA ARG A 230 33.74 4.19 8.16
C ARG A 230 34.60 2.95 7.90
N HIS A 231 34.12 2.03 7.09
CA HIS A 231 34.90 0.86 6.69
C HIS A 231 36.16 1.25 5.90
N LEU A 232 36.05 2.17 4.94
CA LEU A 232 37.19 2.69 4.18
C LEU A 232 38.20 3.41 5.10
N GLU A 233 37.72 4.23 6.04
CA GLU A 233 38.59 4.91 7.02
C GLU A 233 39.28 3.92 7.97
N GLN A 234 38.59 2.90 8.46
CA GLN A 234 39.10 2.04 9.54
C GLN A 234 39.90 0.83 9.02
N VAL A 235 39.43 0.19 7.95
CA VAL A 235 40.04 -1.03 7.41
C VAL A 235 41.10 -0.68 6.36
N HIS A 236 40.81 0.29 5.50
CA HIS A 236 41.70 0.68 4.41
C HIS A 236 42.54 1.91 4.71
N GLN A 237 42.36 2.55 5.88
CA GLN A 237 43.07 3.77 6.29
C GLN A 237 43.01 4.86 5.21
N SER A 238 41.89 4.93 4.48
CA SER A 238 41.72 5.83 3.36
C SER A 238 41.79 7.29 3.82
N ASP A 239 42.51 8.13 3.06
CA ASP A 239 42.66 9.55 3.36
C ASP A 239 41.28 10.25 3.36
N PRO A 240 40.95 11.06 4.39
CA PRO A 240 39.75 11.88 4.42
C PRO A 240 39.52 12.73 3.16
N ALA A 241 40.57 13.12 2.45
CA ALA A 241 40.50 13.88 1.20
C ALA A 241 39.92 13.08 0.02
N VAL A 242 40.03 11.74 0.05
CA VAL A 242 39.55 10.86 -1.04
C VAL A 242 38.45 9.90 -0.63
N VAL A 243 38.19 9.75 0.68
CA VAL A 243 37.23 8.76 1.19
C VAL A 243 35.80 9.00 0.68
N GLU A 244 35.41 10.26 0.46
CA GLU A 244 34.09 10.57 -0.13
C GLU A 244 34.00 10.06 -1.57
N PHE A 245 35.04 10.31 -2.37
CA PHE A 245 35.12 9.80 -3.74
C PHE A 245 35.08 8.26 -3.76
N MET A 246 35.84 7.59 -2.89
CA MET A 246 35.83 6.13 -2.78
C MET A 246 34.46 5.59 -2.34
N THR A 247 33.79 6.28 -1.42
CA THR A 247 32.43 5.93 -0.99
C THR A 247 31.44 6.03 -2.16
N ASP A 248 31.59 7.02 -3.03
CA ASP A 248 30.79 7.15 -4.26
C ASP A 248 31.10 6.06 -5.29
N GLN A 249 32.37 5.66 -5.46
CA GLN A 249 32.76 4.53 -6.33
C GLN A 249 32.17 3.18 -5.86
N GLY A 250 31.90 3.05 -4.56
CA GLY A 250 31.27 1.89 -3.95
C GLY A 250 29.76 1.78 -4.19
N LYS A 251 29.13 2.74 -4.87
CA LYS A 251 27.70 2.67 -5.20
C LYS A 251 27.43 1.59 -6.26
N ARG A 252 26.37 0.82 -6.04
CA ARG A 252 25.83 -0.15 -6.99
C ARG A 252 24.34 0.12 -7.15
N PHE A 253 23.94 0.53 -8.34
CA PHE A 253 22.54 0.72 -8.67
C PHE A 253 21.94 -0.61 -9.13
N PRO A 254 20.62 -0.81 -8.93
CA PRO A 254 19.95 -1.93 -9.56
C PRO A 254 20.19 -1.89 -11.08
N PRO A 255 20.31 -3.05 -11.74
CA PRO A 255 20.48 -3.10 -13.18
C PRO A 255 19.33 -2.33 -13.84
N ASP A 256 19.65 -1.59 -14.90
CA ASP A 256 18.65 -0.88 -15.69
C ASP A 256 17.79 -1.94 -16.40
N THR A 257 16.66 -2.27 -15.79
CA THR A 257 15.63 -3.09 -16.43
C THR A 257 14.95 -2.19 -17.44
N GLY A 258 15.55 -2.06 -18.62
CA GLY A 258 14.99 -1.31 -19.72
C GLY A 258 13.65 -1.91 -20.14
N ASP A 259 12.58 -1.42 -19.53
CA ASP A 259 11.18 -1.65 -19.88
C ASP A 259 10.60 -0.42 -20.61
#